data_AF-A0A016SUC2-F1
#
_entry.id   AF-A0A016SUC2-F1
#
_cell.length_a   1.000
_cell.length_b   1.000
_cell.length_c   1.000
_cell.angle_alpha   90.00
_cell.angle_beta   90.00
_cell.angle_gamma   90.00
#
_symmetry.space_group_name_H-M   'P 1'
#
loop_
_entity.id
_entity.type
_entity.pdbx_description
1 polymer ?
#
loop_
_entity_poly.entity_id
_entity_poly.type
_entity_poly.pdbx_seq_one_letter_code
_entity_poly.pdbx_strand_id
1 'polypeptide(L)' 'MTTNVNELATIPADGNHLYRTDYFEYLGSTLSVDGSLPQEVVARVVDAWMKWRSMTGVLCDKEISDCSET' A
#
# COMPACT_ATOMS: atom_id res chain seq x y z
N MET A 1 -4.44 35.64 -6.38
CA MET A 1 -5.49 34.80 -6.96
C MET A 1 -5.16 33.36 -6.59
N THR A 2 -5.88 32.79 -5.63
CA THR A 2 -5.71 31.40 -5.21
C THR A 2 -6.48 30.52 -6.17
N THR A 3 -5.80 30.03 -7.21
CA THR A 3 -6.33 28.97 -8.07
C THR A 3 -6.60 27.76 -7.19
N ASN A 4 -7.88 27.38 -7.10
CA ASN A 4 -8.29 26.18 -6.40
C ASN A 4 -7.62 24.99 -7.08
N VAL A 5 -6.80 24.22 -6.35
CA VAL A 5 -5.98 23.13 -6.89
C VAL A 5 -6.82 22.09 -7.67
N ASN A 6 -8.13 22.06 -7.44
CA ASN A 6 -9.06 21.16 -8.10
C ASN A 6 -9.41 21.57 -9.55
N GLU A 7 -9.19 22.82 -9.97
CA GLU A 7 -9.51 23.29 -11.33
C GLU A 7 -8.44 22.91 -12.38
N LEU A 8 -7.19 22.65 -11.96
CA LEU A 8 -6.09 22.27 -12.87
C LEU A 8 -5.92 20.74 -13.00
N ALA A 9 -6.69 19.95 -12.25
CA ALA A 9 -6.46 18.54 -12.04
C ALA A 9 -7.54 17.65 -12.68
N THR A 10 -8.14 18.14 -13.77
CA THR A 10 -9.21 17.44 -14.47
C THR A 10 -8.71 16.89 -15.80
N ILE A 11 -8.75 15.57 -15.96
CA ILE A 11 -8.30 14.89 -17.18
C ILE A 11 -9.54 14.59 -18.04
N PRO A 12 -9.62 15.08 -19.30
CA PRO A 12 -10.72 14.73 -20.19
C PRO A 12 -10.61 13.26 -20.64
N ALA A 13 -11.66 12.48 -20.44
CA ALA A 13 -11.76 11.08 -20.86
C ALA A 13 -13.20 10.78 -21.29
N ASP A 14 -13.39 10.27 -22.52
CA ASP A 14 -14.69 9.84 -23.08
C ASP A 14 -15.86 10.82 -22.87
N GLY A 15 -15.60 12.12 -23.06
CA GLY A 15 -16.61 13.16 -22.90
C GLY A 15 -16.95 13.52 -21.44
N ASN A 16 -16.20 12.97 -20.48
CA ASN A 16 -16.27 13.32 -19.07
C ASN A 16 -14.96 13.95 -18.57
N HIS A 17 -15.05 14.64 -17.45
CA HIS A 17 -13.99 15.30 -16.72
C HIS A 17 -13.65 14.47 -15.48
N LEU A 18 -12.52 13.76 -15.51
CA LEU A 18 -12.06 12.96 -14.38
C LEU A 18 -11.30 13.82 -13.38
N TYR A 19 -11.69 13.77 -12.11
CA TYR A 19 -10.97 14.44 -11.03
C TYR A 19 -9.73 13.63 -10.64
N ARG A 20 -8.65 14.33 -10.29
CA ARG A 20 -7.48 13.72 -9.67
C ARG A 20 -7.86 13.09 -8.32
N THR A 21 -7.32 11.90 -8.09
CA THR A 21 -7.40 11.17 -6.82
C THR A 21 -5.99 10.92 -6.30
N ASP A 22 -5.85 10.86 -4.97
CA ASP A 22 -4.58 10.52 -4.33
C ASP A 22 -4.29 9.02 -4.39
N TYR A 23 -5.32 8.19 -4.61
CA TYR A 23 -5.24 6.74 -4.70
C TYR A 23 -6.01 6.23 -5.91
N PHE A 24 -5.38 5.38 -6.72
CA PHE A 24 -5.97 4.81 -7.93
C PHE A 24 -5.80 3.29 -7.97
N GLU A 25 -6.89 2.56 -8.20
CA GLU A 25 -6.84 1.11 -8.37
C GLU A 25 -6.57 0.75 -9.83
N TYR A 26 -5.51 -0.02 -10.06
CA TYR A 26 -5.10 -0.50 -11.38
C TYR A 26 -4.69 -1.96 -11.30
N LEU A 27 -5.37 -2.82 -12.08
CA LEU A 27 -5.10 -4.26 -12.16
C LEU A 27 -5.04 -4.96 -10.79
N GLY A 28 -5.83 -4.50 -9.81
CA GLY A 28 -5.86 -5.03 -8.45
C GLY A 28 -4.74 -4.51 -7.53
N SER A 29 -4.04 -3.47 -7.94
CA SER A 29 -3.06 -2.73 -7.14
C SER A 29 -3.50 -1.30 -6.91
N THR A 30 -3.19 -0.73 -5.74
CA THR A 30 -3.53 0.64 -5.37
C THR A 30 -2.29 1.51 -5.45
N LEU A 31 -2.29 2.44 -6.41
CA LEU A 31 -1.21 3.39 -6.67
C LEU A 31 -1.49 4.70 -5.92
N SER A 32 -0.51 5.17 -5.14
CA SER A 32 -0.53 6.49 -4.53
C SER A 32 -0.04 7.57 -5.51
N VAL A 33 -0.45 8.81 -5.32
CA VAL A 33 -0.07 9.98 -6.15
C VAL A 33 1.43 10.24 -6.20
N ASP A 34 2.16 9.85 -5.16
CA ASP A 34 3.62 9.93 -5.07
C ASP A 34 4.32 8.71 -5.71
N GLY A 35 3.56 7.81 -6.35
CA GLY A 35 4.04 6.56 -6.91
C GLY A 35 4.42 5.54 -5.84
N SER A 36 4.13 5.82 -4.57
CA SER A 36 4.46 4.91 -3.49
C SER A 36 3.50 3.72 -3.53
N LEU A 37 4.09 2.52 -3.65
CA LEU A 37 3.45 1.23 -3.43
C LEU A 37 3.71 0.61 -2.02
N PRO A 38 4.36 1.28 -1.04
CA PRO A 38 4.85 0.58 0.15
C PRO A 38 3.70 0.03 0.98
N GLN A 39 2.54 0.70 1.06
CA GLN A 39 1.40 0.18 1.84
C GLN A 39 0.86 -1.13 1.25
N GLU A 40 0.75 -1.23 -0.08
CA GLU A 40 0.27 -2.44 -0.73
C GLU A 40 1.30 -3.57 -0.66
N VAL A 41 2.58 -3.27 -0.90
CA VAL A 41 3.67 -4.24 -0.79
C VAL A 41 3.77 -4.79 0.63
N VAL A 42 3.70 -3.91 1.64
CA VAL A 42 3.70 -4.30 3.05
C VAL A 42 2.50 -5.19 3.36
N ALA A 43 1.30 -4.82 2.90
CA ALA A 43 0.10 -5.64 3.12
C ALA A 43 0.25 -7.06 2.53
N ARG A 44 0.74 -7.18 1.29
CA ARG A 44 0.96 -8.48 0.64
C ARG A 44 2.04 -9.31 1.33
N VAL A 45 3.13 -8.68 1.75
CA VAL A 45 4.22 -9.36 2.49
C VAL A 45 3.71 -9.87 3.83
N VAL A 46 2.97 -9.05 4.57
CA VAL A 46 2.37 -9.44 5.84
C VAL A 46 1.37 -10.58 5.65
N ASP A 47 0.48 -10.50 4.67
CA ASP A 47 -0.50 -11.56 4.38
C ASP A 47 0.20 -12.88 4.01
N ALA A 48 1.19 -12.85 3.12
CA ALA A 48 1.98 -14.02 2.76
C ALA A 48 2.72 -14.61 3.97
N TRP A 49 3.29 -13.77 4.82
CA TRP A 49 3.97 -14.18 6.05
C TRP A 49 3.01 -14.84 7.04
N MET A 50 1.83 -14.26 7.25
CA MET A 50 0.80 -14.82 8.15
C MET A 50 0.32 -16.19 7.65
N LYS A 51 0.08 -16.33 6.34
CA LYS A 51 -0.31 -17.61 5.71
C LYS A 51 0.79 -18.65 5.86
N TRP A 52 2.04 -18.28 5.62
CA TRP A 52 3.18 -19.17 5.80
C TRP A 52 3.27 -19.66 7.24
N ARG A 53 3.19 -18.77 8.24
CA ARG A 53 3.19 -19.16 9.67
C ARG A 53 2.02 -20.07 10.04
N SER A 54 0.83 -19.79 9.52
CA SER A 54 -0.35 -20.62 9.77
C SER A 54 -0.19 -22.04 9.21
N MET A 55 0.50 -22.19 8.08
CA MET A 55 0.66 -23.48 7.40
C MET A 55 1.81 -24.30 7.98
N THR A 56 2.93 -23.65 8.34
CA THR A 56 4.11 -24.34 8.85
C THR A 56 4.04 -24.60 10.35
N GLY A 57 3.14 -23.92 11.07
CA GLY A 57 3.05 -24.01 12.53
C GLY A 57 4.29 -23.42 13.23
N VAL A 58 5.17 -22.74 12.50
CA VAL A 58 6.35 -22.07 13.05
C VAL A 58 5.86 -20.84 13.83
N LEU A 59 5.65 -21.02 15.13
CA LEU A 59 5.71 -19.92 16.08
C LEU A 59 7.16 -19.43 16.07
N CYS A 60 7.39 -18.20 15.61
CA CYS A 60 8.63 -17.52 15.98
C CYS A 60 8.68 -17.53 17.51
N ASP A 61 9.77 -18.08 18.05
CA ASP A 61 9.97 -18.14 19.49
C ASP A 61 9.98 -16.72 20.04
N LYS A 62 9.21 -16.48 21.10
CA LYS A 62 9.04 -15.14 21.69
C LYS A 62 10.29 -14.71 22.47
N GLU A 63 11.20 -15.66 22.71
CA GLU A 63 12.42 -15.52 23.50
C GLU A 63 13.65 -15.06 22.69
N ILE A 64 13.58 -14.97 21.34
CA ILE A 64 14.67 -14.33 20.56
C ILE A 64 14.52 -12.80 20.57
N SER A 65 14.25 -12.27 21.76
CA SER A 65 14.55 -10.90 22.16
C SER A 65 15.39 -10.83 23.44
N ASP A 66 15.90 -11.96 23.94
CA ASP A 66 16.95 -11.94 24.95
C ASP A 66 18.20 -12.63 24.40
N CYS A 67 19.00 -11.85 23.66
CA CYS A 67 20.43 -12.09 23.64
C CYS A 67 21.02 -11.61 24.98
N SER A 68 20.71 -12.31 26.06
CA SER A 68 21.63 -12.58 27.15
C SER A 68 21.92 -14.09 27.02
N GLU A 69 23.15 -14.53 26.80
CA GLU A 69 24.29 -14.47 27.70
C GLU A 69 25.51 -15.03 26.96
N THR A 70 26.66 -14.35 27.06
CA THR A 70 27.92 -14.85 27.67
C THR A 70 28.92 -13.71 27.76
#